data_AF-A0A5C5Z8G1-F1
#
_entry.id   AF-A0A5C5Z8G1-F1
#
_cell.length_a   1.000
_cell.length_b   1.000
_cell.length_c   1.000
_cell.angle_alpha   90.00
_cell.angle_beta   90.00
_cell.angle_gamma   90.00
#
_symmetry.space_group_name_H-M   'P 1'
#
loop_
_entity.id
_entity.type
_entity.pdbx_description
1 polymer ?
#
loop_
_entity_poly.entity_id
_entity_poly.type
_entity_poly.pdbx_seq_one_letter_code
_entity_poly.pdbx_strand_id
1 'polypeptide(L)'
;MGGTLMKLHNEIIVRHQRPRRRGISLIEVIACTALVTIMLVPIAAVIRASRQSISVAQGNASSHAEVRSGLAWLTQSIREGTVHGYDSRYKAMKLELQNGHVVEVTLRNSQLQMIDGALETVVIDNVKDVAFKPISATSGNTIGIGISIDAYDAKTGSVIDVWTMVAQPPQFQTIDSDTSSDSSASGDSGTSGPSRRPRR
;
A
#
# COMPACT_ATOMS: atom_id res chain seq x y z
N MET A 1 92.06 -1.00 -15.96
CA MET A 1 92.11 -0.29 -14.66
C MET A 1 90.84 0.52 -14.57
N GLY A 2 89.88 0.37 -13.65
CA GLY A 2 89.72 -0.34 -12.39
C GLY A 2 88.48 0.31 -11.72
N GLY A 3 87.77 -0.40 -10.84
CA GLY A 3 86.65 0.15 -10.04
C GLY A 3 85.32 -0.55 -10.33
N THR A 4 84.98 -1.70 -9.74
CA THR A 4 84.60 -1.91 -8.32
C THR A 4 83.31 -1.13 -7.99
N LEU A 5 82.14 -1.73 -8.16
CA LEU A 5 81.38 -2.45 -7.11
C LEU A 5 80.96 -1.50 -5.97
N MET A 6 79.77 -0.89 -6.10
CA MET A 6 79.09 -0.23 -5.00
C MET A 6 77.86 -1.04 -4.56
N LYS A 7 77.97 -1.46 -3.30
CA LYS A 7 76.97 -2.12 -2.46
C LYS A 7 75.83 -1.17 -2.12
N LEU A 8 74.61 -1.73 -2.15
CA LEU A 8 73.54 -1.70 -1.14
C LEU A 8 73.37 -0.41 -0.32
N HIS A 9 72.18 0.19 -0.44
CA HIS A 9 71.37 0.77 0.64
C HIS A 9 69.91 0.76 0.13
N ASN A 10 69.01 -0.06 0.67
CA ASN A 10 68.25 0.15 1.90
C ASN A 10 66.85 0.71 1.59
N GLU A 11 65.84 -0.16 1.52
CA GLU A 11 64.48 0.19 1.93
C GLU A 11 63.69 -1.09 2.24
N ILE A 12 63.66 -1.44 3.52
CA ILE A 12 62.75 -2.45 4.08
C ILE A 12 61.38 -1.80 4.15
N ILE A 13 60.53 -2.08 3.16
CA ILE A 13 59.11 -1.69 3.20
C ILE A 13 58.40 -2.60 4.21
N VAL A 14 58.20 -2.10 5.43
CA VAL A 14 57.35 -2.73 6.44
C VAL A 14 55.89 -2.60 6.01
N ARG A 15 55.40 -3.62 5.29
CA ARG A 15 53.98 -3.77 4.97
C ARG A 15 53.18 -3.95 6.25
N HIS A 16 52.50 -2.89 6.69
CA HIS A 16 51.47 -2.97 7.71
C HIS A 16 50.23 -3.67 7.13
N GLN A 17 50.20 -5.01 7.17
CA GLN A 17 48.96 -5.75 6.96
C GLN A 17 48.08 -5.59 8.20
N ARG A 18 47.08 -4.68 8.13
CA ARG A 18 46.03 -4.61 9.16
C ARG A 18 45.20 -5.90 9.10
N PRO A 19 44.88 -6.53 10.24
CA PRO A 19 44.07 -7.74 10.27
C PRO A 19 42.66 -7.45 9.73
N ARG A 20 42.28 -8.13 8.64
CA ARG A 20 40.91 -8.15 8.12
C ARG A 20 39.98 -8.77 9.16
N ARG A 21 39.28 -7.91 9.91
CA ARG A 21 38.10 -8.34 10.69
C ARG A 21 36.98 -8.61 9.69
N ARG A 22 36.59 -9.89 9.55
CA ARG A 22 35.34 -10.31 8.90
C ARG A 22 34.18 -9.96 9.83
N GLY A 23 33.77 -8.71 9.85
CA GLY A 23 32.45 -8.30 10.31
C GLY A 23 31.72 -7.76 9.09
N ILE A 24 30.56 -8.31 8.77
CA ILE A 24 29.65 -7.69 7.80
C ILE A 24 29.34 -6.31 8.39
N SER A 25 29.83 -5.26 7.74
CA SER A 25 29.71 -3.91 8.27
C SER A 25 28.25 -3.52 8.24
N LEU A 26 27.68 -3.12 9.37
CA LEU A 26 26.27 -2.70 9.44
C LEU A 26 25.98 -1.52 8.47
N ILE A 27 26.99 -0.70 8.21
CA ILE A 27 26.97 0.37 7.20
C ILE A 27 26.84 -0.18 5.78
N GLU A 28 27.48 -1.31 5.48
CA GLU A 28 27.39 -1.97 4.16
C GLU A 28 25.99 -2.51 3.92
N VAL A 29 25.35 -3.09 4.95
CA VAL A 29 23.97 -3.57 4.85
C VAL A 29 23.00 -2.41 4.63
N ILE A 30 23.16 -1.29 5.36
CA ILE A 30 22.33 -0.09 5.19
C ILE A 30 22.53 0.53 3.80
N ALA A 31 23.76 0.57 3.30
CA ALA A 31 24.04 1.08 1.95
C ALA A 31 23.42 0.17 0.87
N CYS A 32 23.49 -1.16 1.04
CA CYS A 32 22.90 -2.11 0.12
C CYS A 32 21.36 -2.01 0.09
N THR A 33 20.71 -1.89 1.25
CA THR A 33 19.25 -1.73 1.32
C THR A 33 18.79 -0.38 0.78
N ALA A 34 19.53 0.71 1.03
CA ALA A 34 19.24 2.03 0.46
C ALA A 34 19.37 2.04 -1.07
N LEU A 35 20.38 1.40 -1.64
CA LEU A 35 20.55 1.30 -3.10
C LEU A 35 19.43 0.48 -3.75
N VAL A 36 19.02 -0.63 -3.13
CA VAL A 36 17.92 -1.47 -3.65
C VAL A 36 16.57 -0.73 -3.57
N THR A 37 16.29 0.00 -2.49
CA THR A 37 15.06 0.79 -2.37
C THR A 37 15.00 1.95 -3.36
N ILE A 38 16.12 2.65 -3.58
CA ILE A 38 16.20 3.73 -4.59
C ILE A 38 16.02 3.18 -6.02
N MET A 39 16.40 1.94 -6.30
CA MET A 39 16.20 1.31 -7.60
C MET A 39 14.81 0.69 -7.81
N LEU A 40 14.04 0.42 -6.76
CA LEU A 40 12.67 -0.11 -6.88
C LEU A 40 11.65 0.95 -7.32
N VAL A 41 11.80 2.20 -6.87
CA VAL A 41 10.92 3.32 -7.25
C VAL A 41 10.94 3.62 -8.77
N PRO A 42 12.10 3.67 -9.47
CA PRO A 42 12.11 3.89 -10.91
C PRO A 42 11.60 2.69 -11.73
N ILE A 43 11.41 1.49 -11.17
CA ILE A 43 10.86 0.36 -11.94
C ILE A 43 9.38 0.62 -12.31
N ALA A 44 8.59 1.24 -11.43
CA ALA A 44 7.22 1.65 -11.76
C ALA A 44 7.20 2.73 -12.87
N ALA A 45 8.13 3.69 -12.82
CA ALA A 45 8.26 4.75 -13.81
C ALA A 45 8.83 4.25 -15.16
N VAL A 46 9.80 3.34 -15.15
CA VAL A 46 10.43 2.77 -16.34
C VAL A 46 9.51 1.76 -17.04
N ILE A 47 8.74 0.97 -16.30
CA ILE A 47 7.69 0.10 -16.90
C ILE A 47 6.63 0.96 -17.60
N ARG A 48 6.31 2.16 -17.10
CA ARG A 48 5.39 3.10 -17.74
C ARG A 48 5.98 3.74 -18.99
N ALA A 49 7.21 4.26 -18.91
CA ALA A 49 7.90 4.91 -20.04
C ALA A 49 8.14 3.93 -21.20
N SER A 50 8.50 2.68 -20.89
CA SER A 50 8.72 1.65 -21.91
C SER A 50 7.42 1.14 -22.56
N ARG A 51 6.26 1.33 -21.91
CA ARG A 51 4.95 0.98 -22.48
C ARG A 51 4.33 2.11 -23.28
N GLN A 52 4.57 3.37 -22.93
CA GLN A 52 4.14 4.50 -23.76
C GLN A 52 4.86 4.52 -25.12
N SER A 53 6.15 4.17 -25.17
CA SER A 53 6.86 4.09 -26.45
C SER A 53 6.39 2.92 -27.32
N ILE A 54 6.03 1.79 -26.71
CA ILE A 54 5.50 0.61 -27.43
C ILE A 54 4.01 0.77 -27.77
N SER A 55 3.19 1.41 -26.94
CA SER A 55 1.77 1.64 -27.20
C SER A 55 1.55 2.68 -28.31
N VAL A 56 2.40 3.71 -28.38
CA VAL A 56 2.42 4.67 -29.49
C VAL A 56 2.95 4.04 -30.78
N ALA A 57 3.90 3.10 -30.68
CA ALA A 57 4.44 2.38 -31.84
C ALA A 57 3.53 1.23 -32.36
N GLN A 58 2.64 0.68 -31.52
CA GLN A 58 1.74 -0.43 -31.89
C GLN A 58 0.24 -0.09 -31.91
N GLY A 59 -0.16 1.12 -31.51
CA GLY A 59 -1.56 1.59 -31.52
C GLY A 59 -2.56 0.79 -30.65
N ASN A 60 -2.12 -0.22 -29.89
CA ASN A 60 -2.99 -1.32 -29.46
C ASN A 60 -2.65 -1.99 -28.12
N ALA A 61 -2.31 -1.24 -27.06
CA ALA A 61 -2.60 -1.80 -25.72
C ALA A 61 -4.13 -1.79 -25.55
N SER A 62 -4.76 -2.94 -25.31
CA SER A 62 -6.21 -2.99 -25.09
C SER A 62 -6.55 -2.38 -23.73
N SER A 63 -7.55 -1.49 -23.67
CA SER A 63 -8.01 -0.83 -22.44
C SER A 63 -8.25 -1.84 -21.30
N HIS A 64 -8.72 -3.04 -21.66
CA HIS A 64 -8.89 -4.16 -20.73
C HIS A 64 -7.56 -4.68 -20.13
N ALA A 65 -6.47 -4.76 -20.91
CA ALA A 65 -5.16 -5.16 -20.40
C ALA A 65 -4.58 -4.10 -19.45
N GLU A 66 -4.83 -2.82 -19.71
CA GLU A 66 -4.44 -1.72 -18.83
C GLU A 66 -5.16 -1.80 -17.48
N VAL A 67 -6.50 -1.92 -17.49
CA VAL A 67 -7.32 -2.06 -16.28
C VAL A 67 -6.88 -3.28 -15.47
N ARG A 68 -6.65 -4.43 -16.12
CA ARG A 68 -6.15 -5.63 -15.44
C ARG A 68 -4.75 -5.44 -14.85
N SER A 69 -3.86 -4.72 -15.55
CA SER A 69 -2.51 -4.45 -15.04
C SER A 69 -2.55 -3.53 -13.82
N GLY A 70 -3.36 -2.46 -13.85
CA GLY A 70 -3.51 -1.55 -12.72
C GLY A 70 -4.21 -2.22 -11.55
N LEU A 71 -5.20 -3.08 -11.81
CA LEU A 71 -5.87 -3.87 -10.77
C LEU A 71 -4.95 -4.92 -10.15
N ALA A 72 -4.09 -5.56 -10.94
CA ALA A 72 -3.07 -6.48 -10.45
C ALA A 72 -2.06 -5.75 -9.55
N TRP A 73 -1.59 -4.57 -9.96
CA TRP A 73 -0.73 -3.73 -9.13
C TRP A 73 -1.43 -3.35 -7.81
N LEU A 74 -2.67 -2.86 -7.86
CA LEU A 74 -3.42 -2.48 -6.67
C LEU A 74 -3.65 -3.66 -5.72
N THR A 75 -3.98 -4.83 -6.29
CA THR A 75 -4.13 -6.07 -5.52
C THR A 75 -2.84 -6.45 -4.81
N GLN A 76 -1.69 -6.30 -5.50
CA GLN A 76 -0.39 -6.56 -4.90
C GLN A 76 -0.08 -5.55 -3.80
N SER A 77 -0.32 -4.26 -4.02
CA SER A 77 -0.09 -3.21 -3.01
C SER A 77 -0.95 -3.40 -1.76
N ILE A 78 -2.21 -3.83 -1.90
CA ILE A 78 -3.10 -4.16 -0.77
C ILE A 78 -2.63 -5.42 -0.03
N ARG A 79 -2.06 -6.38 -0.75
CA ARG A 79 -1.55 -7.64 -0.18
C ARG A 79 -0.26 -7.42 0.60
N GLU A 80 0.63 -6.57 0.09
CA GLU A 80 1.92 -6.26 0.71
C GLU A 80 1.84 -5.15 1.75
N GLY A 81 0.78 -4.34 1.70
CA GLY A 81 0.54 -3.21 2.59
C GLY A 81 -0.54 -3.46 3.64
N THR A 82 -0.86 -2.39 4.37
CA THR A 82 -1.94 -2.34 5.37
C THR A 82 -2.97 -1.30 4.96
N VAL A 83 -4.25 -1.67 4.98
CA VAL A 83 -5.33 -0.73 4.64
C VAL A 83 -5.84 -0.09 5.92
N HIS A 84 -5.66 1.23 6.03
CA HIS A 84 -6.06 2.01 7.20
C HIS A 84 -7.55 2.32 7.21
N GLY A 85 -8.15 2.40 6.03
CA GLY A 85 -9.57 2.64 5.90
C GLY A 85 -9.97 2.93 4.46
N TYR A 86 -11.27 2.93 4.23
CA TYR A 86 -11.87 3.30 2.96
C TYR A 86 -12.99 4.32 3.23
N ASP A 87 -13.13 5.29 2.34
CA ASP A 87 -14.23 6.25 2.34
C ASP A 87 -15.15 5.93 1.16
N SER A 88 -16.33 5.40 1.46
CA SER A 88 -17.31 5.03 0.44
C SER A 88 -17.96 6.25 -0.23
N ARG A 89 -17.94 7.44 0.39
CA ARG A 89 -18.50 8.67 -0.19
C ARG A 89 -17.57 9.25 -1.24
N TYR A 90 -16.28 9.29 -0.94
CA TYR A 90 -15.25 9.82 -1.86
C TYR A 90 -14.63 8.74 -2.75
N LYS A 91 -15.04 7.49 -2.60
CA LYS A 91 -14.49 6.34 -3.34
C LYS A 91 -12.95 6.31 -3.23
N ALA A 92 -12.48 6.51 -2.00
CA ALA A 92 -11.07 6.62 -1.68
C ALA A 92 -10.66 5.53 -0.69
N MET A 93 -9.41 5.10 -0.75
CA MET A 93 -8.83 4.12 0.17
C MET A 93 -7.47 4.60 0.64
N LYS A 94 -7.24 4.57 1.96
CA LYS A 94 -5.93 4.85 2.56
C LYS A 94 -5.16 3.55 2.73
N LEU A 95 -4.01 3.47 2.07
CA LEU A 95 -3.16 2.30 2.03
C LEU A 95 -1.77 2.68 2.52
N GLU A 96 -1.27 1.98 3.53
CA GLU A 96 0.15 2.00 3.86
C GLU A 96 0.87 0.95 3.04
N LEU A 97 1.79 1.39 2.20
CA LEU A 97 2.62 0.53 1.38
C LEU A 97 3.70 -0.14 2.25
N GLN A 98 4.34 -1.19 1.73
CA GLN A 98 5.39 -1.94 2.45
C GLN A 98 6.58 -1.06 2.89
N ASN A 99 6.80 0.07 2.22
CA ASN A 99 7.83 1.05 2.58
C ASN A 99 7.43 1.98 3.73
N GLY A 100 6.24 1.82 4.32
CA GLY A 100 5.70 2.65 5.40
C GLY A 100 5.04 3.95 4.94
N HIS A 101 4.96 4.20 3.63
CA HIS A 101 4.29 5.40 3.11
C HIS A 101 2.77 5.18 3.08
N VAL A 102 2.03 6.14 3.62
CA VAL A 102 0.57 6.17 3.56
C VAL A 102 0.12 6.94 2.33
N VAL A 103 -0.51 6.23 1.40
CA VAL A 103 -1.01 6.77 0.14
C VAL A 103 -2.55 6.72 0.13
N GLU A 104 -3.16 7.65 -0.61
CA GLU A 104 -4.59 7.64 -0.88
C GLU A 104 -4.83 7.18 -2.32
N VAL A 105 -5.57 6.09 -2.49
CA VAL A 105 -6.04 5.63 -3.80
C VAL A 105 -7.45 6.15 -4.03
N THR A 106 -7.67 7.00 -5.02
CA THR A 106 -8.94 7.70 -5.25
C THR A 106 -9.23 7.91 -6.74
N LEU A 107 -10.51 8.07 -7.09
CA LEU A 107 -10.93 8.40 -8.46
C LEU A 107 -10.99 9.91 -8.64
N ARG A 108 -10.17 10.45 -9.54
CA ARG A 108 -10.14 11.87 -9.90
C ARG A 108 -9.98 12.01 -11.41
N ASN A 109 -10.77 12.90 -12.03
CA ASN A 109 -10.68 13.20 -13.48
C ASN A 109 -10.75 11.94 -14.38
N SER A 110 -11.63 10.99 -14.04
CA SER A 110 -11.74 9.69 -14.74
C SER A 110 -10.45 8.86 -14.71
N GLN A 111 -9.62 9.04 -13.69
CA GLN A 111 -8.40 8.28 -13.47
C GLN A 111 -8.39 7.76 -12.05
N LEU A 112 -8.05 6.48 -11.88
CA LEU A 112 -7.70 5.96 -10.56
C LEU A 112 -6.29 6.42 -10.26
N GLN A 113 -6.14 7.26 -9.24
CA GLN A 113 -4.87 7.87 -8.85
C GLN A 113 -4.45 7.40 -7.47
N MET A 114 -3.14 7.25 -7.28
CA MET A 114 -2.50 7.10 -5.98
C MET A 114 -1.84 8.43 -5.63
N ILE A 115 -2.19 8.99 -4.48
CA ILE A 115 -1.73 10.28 -3.99
C ILE A 115 -0.85 10.03 -2.76
N ASP A 116 0.43 10.37 -2.86
CA ASP A 116 1.39 10.38 -1.75
C ASP A 116 1.77 11.83 -1.45
N GLY A 117 1.05 12.46 -0.51
CA GLY A 117 1.20 13.87 -0.21
C GLY A 117 0.89 14.77 -1.41
N ALA A 118 1.94 15.34 -2.02
CA ALA A 118 1.83 16.18 -3.21
C ALA A 118 2.07 15.44 -4.54
N LEU A 119 2.48 14.17 -4.48
CA LEU A 119 2.74 13.35 -5.67
C LEU A 119 1.48 12.61 -6.08
N GLU A 120 0.98 12.90 -7.28
CA GLU A 120 -0.16 12.21 -7.88
C GLU A 120 0.34 11.23 -8.95
N THR A 121 0.06 9.94 -8.76
CA THR A 121 0.41 8.87 -9.71
C THR A 121 -0.84 8.24 -10.27
N VAL A 122 -1.06 8.34 -11.58
CA VAL A 122 -2.17 7.65 -12.25
C VAL A 122 -1.89 6.15 -12.30
N VAL A 123 -2.82 5.35 -11.78
CA VAL A 123 -2.78 3.86 -11.74
C VAL A 123 -3.54 3.27 -12.93
N ILE A 124 -4.74 3.81 -13.24
CA ILE A 124 -5.59 3.37 -14.34
C ILE A 124 -6.23 4.59 -14.99
N ASP A 125 -6.17 4.70 -16.32
CA ASP A 125 -6.86 5.72 -17.09
C ASP A 125 -8.28 5.30 -17.50
N ASN A 126 -9.11 6.30 -17.84
CA ASN A 126 -10.49 6.12 -18.34
C ASN A 126 -11.42 5.35 -17.39
N VAL A 127 -11.25 5.52 -16.08
CA VAL A 127 -12.11 4.93 -15.07
C VAL A 127 -13.40 5.74 -14.94
N LYS A 128 -14.54 5.09 -15.18
CA LYS A 128 -15.88 5.63 -14.97
C LYS A 128 -16.26 5.57 -13.50
N ASP A 129 -16.02 4.43 -12.85
CA ASP A 129 -16.35 4.23 -11.46
C ASP A 129 -15.38 3.26 -10.75
N VAL A 130 -15.23 3.44 -9.44
CA VAL A 130 -14.50 2.53 -8.55
C VAL A 130 -15.28 2.31 -7.26
N ALA A 131 -15.31 1.07 -6.79
CA ALA A 131 -15.93 0.72 -5.52
C ALA A 131 -14.97 -0.14 -4.68
N PHE A 132 -14.73 0.30 -3.45
CA PHE A 132 -14.03 -0.47 -2.43
C PHE A 132 -15.06 -0.97 -1.40
N LYS A 133 -15.09 -2.28 -1.17
CA LYS A 133 -16.01 -2.91 -0.21
C LYS A 133 -15.23 -3.78 0.77
N PRO A 134 -15.34 -3.56 2.09
CA PRO A 134 -14.73 -4.46 3.04
C PRO A 134 -15.45 -5.80 2.97
N ILE A 135 -14.69 -6.87 3.18
CA ILE A 135 -15.20 -8.22 3.28
C ILE A 135 -15.01 -8.63 4.71
N SER A 136 -16.12 -8.82 5.43
CA SER A 136 -16.10 -9.19 6.83
C SER A 136 -16.34 -10.68 7.00
N ALA A 137 -15.63 -11.28 7.95
CA ALA A 137 -15.97 -12.59 8.48
C ALA A 137 -17.29 -12.52 9.28
N THR A 138 -17.89 -13.68 9.53
CA THR A 138 -19.09 -13.83 10.37
C THR A 138 -18.91 -13.23 11.77
N SER A 139 -17.66 -13.11 12.26
CA SER A 139 -17.31 -12.49 13.54
C SER A 139 -17.31 -10.95 13.52
N GLY A 140 -17.61 -10.31 12.38
CA GLY A 140 -17.57 -8.84 12.22
C GLY A 140 -16.20 -8.29 11.81
N ASN A 141 -15.13 -9.09 11.90
CA ASN A 141 -13.78 -8.66 11.54
C ASN A 141 -13.61 -8.55 10.02
N THR A 142 -12.98 -7.47 9.54
CA THR A 142 -12.63 -7.32 8.12
C THR A 142 -11.49 -8.28 7.78
N ILE A 143 -11.72 -9.18 6.82
CA ILE A 143 -10.79 -10.21 6.34
C ILE A 143 -10.28 -9.94 4.91
N GLY A 144 -10.71 -8.84 4.30
CA GLY A 144 -10.26 -8.48 2.98
C GLY A 144 -11.03 -7.30 2.39
N ILE A 145 -10.72 -7.01 1.14
CA ILE A 145 -11.29 -5.90 0.38
C ILE A 145 -11.67 -6.41 -1.01
N GLY A 146 -12.91 -6.16 -1.38
CA GLY A 146 -13.40 -6.28 -2.75
C GLY A 146 -13.26 -4.96 -3.49
N ILE A 147 -12.81 -5.03 -4.74
CA ILE A 147 -12.53 -3.87 -5.61
C ILE A 147 -13.28 -4.08 -6.92
N SER A 148 -14.15 -3.13 -7.28
CA SER A 148 -14.82 -3.05 -8.59
C SER A 148 -14.27 -1.85 -9.34
N ILE A 149 -13.97 -2.02 -10.62
CA ILE A 149 -13.54 -0.94 -11.50
C ILE A 149 -14.36 -1.00 -12.79
N ASP A 150 -15.10 0.06 -13.04
CA ASP A 150 -15.76 0.30 -14.32
C ASP A 150 -14.88 1.25 -15.13
N ALA A 151 -14.37 0.79 -16.28
CA ALA A 151 -13.52 1.58 -17.16
C ALA A 151 -14.12 1.69 -18.57
N TYR A 152 -13.88 2.80 -19.24
CA TYR A 152 -14.31 3.03 -20.61
C TYR A 152 -13.27 2.51 -21.60
N ASP A 153 -13.70 1.68 -22.54
CA ASP A 153 -12.89 1.32 -23.67
C ASP A 153 -13.11 2.32 -24.82
N ALA A 154 -12.12 3.19 -25.03
CA ALA A 154 -12.18 4.22 -26.07
C ALA A 154 -12.37 3.66 -27.50
N LYS A 155 -12.09 2.37 -27.73
CA LYS A 155 -12.20 1.73 -29.05
C LYS A 155 -13.60 1.23 -29.35
N THR A 156 -14.19 0.53 -28.38
CA THR A 156 -15.51 -0.09 -28.52
C THR A 156 -16.63 0.79 -28.00
N GLY A 157 -16.28 1.86 -27.28
CA GLY A 157 -17.21 2.73 -26.58
C GLY A 157 -17.96 2.03 -25.43
N SER A 158 -17.51 0.83 -25.06
CA SER A 158 -18.17 -0.03 -24.08
C SER A 158 -17.55 0.16 -22.69
N VAL A 159 -18.33 -0.13 -21.65
CA VAL A 159 -17.84 -0.18 -20.28
C VAL A 159 -17.32 -1.58 -19.99
N ILE A 160 -16.10 -1.63 -19.47
CA ILE A 160 -15.45 -2.83 -18.96
C ILE A 160 -15.62 -2.81 -17.44
N ASP A 161 -16.30 -3.81 -16.89
CA ASP A 161 -16.36 -4.04 -15.44
C ASP A 161 -15.35 -5.13 -15.06
N VAL A 162 -14.51 -4.82 -14.07
CA VAL A 162 -13.55 -5.78 -13.51
C VAL A 162 -13.68 -5.78 -11.99
N TRP A 163 -13.94 -6.97 -11.44
CA TRP A 163 -14.00 -7.22 -10.01
C TRP A 163 -12.83 -8.09 -9.54
N THR A 164 -12.26 -7.76 -8.39
CA THR A 164 -11.31 -8.62 -7.68
C THR A 164 -11.53 -8.56 -6.18
N MET A 165 -11.01 -9.57 -5.48
CA MET A 165 -10.99 -9.65 -4.03
C MET A 165 -9.56 -9.89 -3.55
N VAL A 166 -9.17 -9.16 -2.52
CA VAL A 166 -7.89 -9.33 -1.84
C VAL A 166 -8.18 -9.75 -0.40
N ALA A 167 -7.89 -11.01 -0.08
CA ALA A 167 -7.89 -11.45 1.30
C ALA A 167 -6.67 -10.84 2.01
N GLN A 168 -6.90 -10.24 3.17
CA GLN A 168 -5.83 -9.78 4.04
C GLN A 168 -5.75 -10.75 5.23
N PRO A 169 -4.54 -11.13 5.68
CA PRO A 169 -4.42 -11.85 6.95
C PRO A 169 -5.09 -11.00 8.04
N PRO A 170 -5.76 -11.62 9.04
CA PRO A 170 -6.39 -10.88 10.13
C PRO A 170 -5.38 -9.91 10.75
N GLN A 171 -5.53 -8.62 10.45
CA GLN A 171 -4.73 -7.58 11.06
C GLN A 171 -5.40 -7.33 12.40
N PHE A 172 -4.76 -7.79 13.48
CA PHE A 172 -5.32 -7.79 14.84
C PHE A 172 -6.21 -6.58 15.13
N GLN A 173 -7.44 -6.82 15.56
CA GLN A 173 -8.14 -5.91 16.46
C GLN A 173 -8.68 -6.72 17.63
N THR A 174 -8.00 -6.59 18.76
CA THR A 174 -8.58 -6.93 20.07
C THR A 174 -8.46 -5.67 20.93
N ILE A 175 -9.59 -5.14 21.35
CA ILE A 175 -10.04 -5.13 22.75
C ILE A 175 -11.47 -4.62 22.69
N ASP A 176 -12.41 -5.50 23.04
CA ASP A 176 -13.75 -5.09 23.44
C ASP A 176 -13.58 -3.99 24.48
N SER A 177 -14.02 -2.79 24.12
CA SER A 177 -14.20 -1.74 25.10
C SER A 177 -15.40 -2.18 25.94
N ASP A 178 -15.16 -3.00 26.96
CA ASP A 178 -16.01 -3.12 28.13
C ASP A 178 -16.14 -1.70 28.71
N THR A 179 -17.03 -0.92 28.11
CA THR A 179 -17.67 0.18 28.80
C THR A 179 -18.69 -0.51 29.68
N SER A 180 -18.22 -0.92 30.85
CA SER A 180 -19.03 -1.24 32.01
C SER A 180 -20.01 -0.08 32.22
N SER A 181 -21.18 -0.21 31.60
CA SER A 181 -22.37 0.52 32.01
C SER A 181 -22.90 -0.22 33.22
N ASP A 182 -22.22 -0.02 34.35
CA ASP A 182 -22.77 -0.25 35.67
C ASP A 182 -23.95 0.72 35.84
N SER A 183 -25.12 0.32 35.33
CA SER A 183 -26.39 0.87 35.75
C SER A 183 -27.06 -0.20 36.58
N SER A 184 -26.70 -0.19 37.87
CA SER A 184 -27.29 -1.01 38.91
C SER A 184 -28.81 -0.91 38.84
N ALA A 185 -29.44 -2.05 38.58
CA ALA A 185 -30.82 -2.28 38.91
C ALA A 185 -30.97 -2.18 40.44
N SER A 186 -31.72 -1.19 40.92
CA SER A 186 -32.39 -1.27 42.21
C SER A 186 -33.86 -1.54 41.93
N GLY A 187 -34.26 -2.76 42.24
CA GLY A 187 -35.63 -3.21 42.14
C GLY A 187 -36.49 -2.72 43.30
N ASP A 188 -37.78 -2.72 43.00
CA ASP A 188 -38.87 -3.20 43.84
C ASP A 188 -39.43 -2.29 44.95
N SER A 189 -40.68 -1.87 44.77
CA SER A 189 -41.79 -2.37 45.60
C SER A 189 -43.10 -1.71 45.19
N GLY A 190 -44.09 -2.54 44.86
CA GLY A 190 -45.45 -2.11 44.61
C GLY A 190 -46.15 -1.64 45.89
N THR A 191 -47.08 -0.70 45.77
CA THR A 191 -48.22 -0.59 46.68
C THR A 191 -49.42 0.05 45.98
N SER A 192 -50.57 -0.60 46.18
CA SER A 192 -51.85 -0.36 45.54
C SER A 192 -52.66 0.79 46.17
N GLY A 193 -53.41 1.53 45.34
CA GLY A 193 -54.71 2.17 45.66
C GLY A 193 -54.71 3.69 45.94
N PRO A 194 -55.88 4.37 45.97
CA PRO A 194 -57.09 4.18 45.17
C PRO A 194 -57.55 5.46 44.41
N SER A 195 -58.45 5.22 43.46
CA SER A 195 -59.37 6.14 42.76
C SER A 195 -59.77 7.42 43.50
N ARG A 196 -59.60 8.60 42.86
CA ARG A 196 -60.39 9.81 43.15
C ARG A 196 -60.79 10.56 41.86
N ARG A 197 -62.06 10.93 41.89
CA ARG A 197 -62.98 11.55 40.92
C ARG A 197 -62.56 12.90 40.29
N PRO A 198 -63.29 13.36 39.25
CA PRO A 198 -62.96 14.53 38.44
C PRO A 198 -63.39 15.85 39.09
N ARG A 199 -62.82 16.97 38.61
CA ARG A 199 -63.36 18.31 38.83
C ARG A 199 -63.16 19.21 37.60
N ARG A 200 -64.32 19.67 37.11
CA ARG A 200 -64.65 20.80 36.22
C ARG A 200 -64.21 20.73 34.77
#